data_AF-A0A8J4HDK4-F1
#
_entry.id   AF-A0A8J4HDK4-F1
#
_cell.length_a   1.000
_cell.length_b   1.000
_cell.length_c   1.000
_cell.angle_alpha   90.00
_cell.angle_beta   90.00
_cell.angle_gamma   90.00
#
_symmetry.space_group_name_H-M   'P 1'
#
loop_
_entity.id
_entity.type
_entity.pdbx_description
1 polymer ?
#
loop_
_entity_poly.entity_id
_entity_poly.type
_entity_poly.pdbx_seq_one_letter_code
_entity_poly.pdbx_strand_id
1 'polypeptide(L)'
;MSELTPLAAAHRRAVAFIVLIGSVSLFADMTYEGARAITGPFLGSLGASALVVGFVAGFGELIGYMLRIVSGRLADRTGRYWGGVFLGYTINLFSVPLLAL
;
A
#
# COMPACT_ATOMS: atom_id res chain seq x y z
N MET A 1 -26.61 19.79 -29.72
CA MET A 1 -26.92 18.88 -28.58
C MET A 1 -26.15 17.54 -28.63
N SER A 2 -25.19 17.35 -29.56
CA SER A 2 -24.34 16.14 -29.69
C SER A 2 -22.98 16.23 -28.96
N GLU A 3 -22.56 17.43 -28.55
CA GLU A 3 -21.28 17.69 -27.88
C GLU A 3 -21.31 17.42 -26.35
N LEU A 4 -22.50 17.26 -25.76
CA LEU A 4 -22.66 17.12 -24.30
C LEU A 4 -22.59 15.66 -23.81
N THR A 5 -22.82 14.68 -24.70
CA THR A 5 -22.77 13.24 -24.38
C THR A 5 -21.35 12.69 -24.13
N PRO A 6 -20.29 13.10 -24.85
CA PRO A 6 -18.92 12.60 -24.60
C PRO A 6 -18.38 13.06 -23.25
N LEU A 7 -18.68 14.29 -22.84
CA LEU A 7 -18.24 14.87 -21.56
C LEU A 7 -18.89 14.15 -20.37
N ALA A 8 -20.19 13.85 -20.44
CA ALA A 8 -20.89 13.09 -19.41
C ALA A 8 -20.35 11.65 -19.29
N ALA A 9 -20.03 11.00 -20.41
CA ALA A 9 -19.43 9.67 -20.41
C ALA A 9 -18.01 9.66 -19.81
N ALA A 10 -17.19 10.67 -20.14
CA ALA A 10 -15.85 10.83 -19.57
C ALA A 10 -15.90 11.08 -18.06
N HIS A 11 -16.81 11.94 -17.59
CA HIS A 11 -17.03 12.18 -16.16
C HIS A 11 -17.41 10.89 -15.42
N ARG A 12 -18.36 10.12 -15.95
CA ARG A 12 -18.76 8.83 -15.36
C ARG A 12 -17.59 7.85 -15.27
N ARG A 13 -16.75 7.77 -16.30
CA ARG A 13 -15.54 6.92 -16.30
C ARG A 13 -14.52 7.37 -15.26
N ALA A 14 -14.29 8.68 -15.12
CA ALA A 14 -13.40 9.24 -14.11
C ALA A 14 -13.89 8.93 -12.69
N VAL A 15 -15.18 9.13 -12.41
CA VAL A 15 -15.79 8.78 -11.11
C VAL A 15 -15.64 7.28 -10.84
N ALA A 16 -15.97 6.42 -11.81
CA ALA A 16 -15.81 4.98 -11.66
C ALA A 16 -14.36 4.59 -11.37
N PHE A 17 -13.40 5.19 -12.07
CA PHE A 17 -11.98 4.95 -11.83
C PHE A 17 -11.55 5.36 -10.41
N ILE A 18 -11.95 6.55 -9.95
CA ILE A 18 -11.63 7.03 -8.58
C ILE A 18 -12.23 6.09 -7.53
N VAL A 19 -13.49 5.68 -7.69
CA VAL A 19 -14.16 4.77 -6.75
C VAL A 19 -13.48 3.41 -6.73
N LEU A 20 -13.09 2.86 -7.88
CA LEU A 20 -12.40 1.57 -7.96
C LEU A 20 -11.02 1.62 -7.30
N ILE A 21 -10.18 2.60 -7.67
CA ILE A 21 -8.85 2.75 -7.07
C ILE A 21 -8.95 3.09 -5.58
N GLY A 22 -9.92 3.93 -5.19
CA GLY A 22 -10.20 4.25 -3.80
C GLY A 22 -10.60 3.03 -2.97
N SER A 23 -11.43 2.14 -3.53
CA SER A 23 -11.81 0.88 -2.87
C SER A 23 -10.60 -0.04 -2.68
N VAL A 24 -9.76 -0.19 -3.71
CA VAL A 24 -8.50 -0.95 -3.60
C VAL A 24 -7.59 -0.38 -2.52
N SER A 25 -7.42 0.95 -2.50
CA SER A 25 -6.62 1.64 -1.48
C SER A 25 -7.18 1.45 -0.08
N LEU A 26 -8.50 1.51 0.09
CA LEU A 26 -9.17 1.31 1.37
C LEU A 26 -8.88 -0.09 1.92
N PHE A 27 -9.05 -1.14 1.11
CA PHE A 27 -8.81 -2.52 1.55
C PHE A 27 -7.33 -2.78 1.84
N ALA A 28 -6.42 -2.21 1.05
CA ALA A 28 -4.99 -2.31 1.33
C ALA A 28 -4.62 -1.62 2.65
N ASP A 29 -5.18 -0.44 2.92
CA ASP A 29 -4.95 0.30 4.17
C ASP A 29 -5.48 -0.47 5.39
N MET A 30 -6.71 -1.01 5.29
CA MET A 30 -7.28 -1.88 6.33
C MET A 30 -6.41 -3.11 6.62
N THR A 31 -5.84 -3.72 5.59
CA THR A 31 -4.97 -4.90 5.73
C THR A 31 -3.63 -4.52 6.35
N TYR A 32 -3.00 -3.44 5.87
CA TYR A 32 -1.69 -2.98 6.34
C TYR A 32 -1.74 -2.49 7.78
N GLU A 33 -2.66 -1.60 8.11
CA GLU A 33 -2.79 -1.07 9.47
C GLU A 33 -3.32 -2.15 10.44
N GLY A 34 -4.22 -3.03 9.97
CA GLY A 34 -4.65 -4.20 10.72
C GLY A 34 -3.49 -5.12 11.09
N ALA A 35 -2.63 -5.45 10.11
CA ALA A 35 -1.41 -6.23 10.35
C ALA A 35 -0.47 -5.53 11.32
N ARG A 36 -0.19 -4.24 11.10
CA ARG A 36 0.69 -3.44 11.96
C ARG A 36 0.26 -3.43 13.42
N ALA A 37 -1.05 -3.37 13.67
CA ALA A 37 -1.60 -3.41 15.02
C ALA A 37 -1.35 -4.75 15.75
N ILE A 38 -1.31 -5.87 15.02
CA ILE A 38 -1.17 -7.22 15.61
C ILE A 38 0.25 -7.79 15.53
N THR A 39 1.13 -7.27 14.68
CA THR A 39 2.49 -7.80 14.48
C THR A 39 3.28 -7.90 15.78
N GLY A 40 3.21 -6.89 16.65
CA GLY A 40 3.93 -6.90 17.93
C GLY A 40 3.47 -8.04 18.85
N PRO A 41 2.17 -8.10 19.21
CA PRO A 41 1.59 -9.21 19.97
C PRO A 41 1.82 -10.58 19.33
N PHE A 42 1.72 -10.67 17.99
CA PHE A 42 1.94 -11.91 17.24
C PHE A 42 3.39 -12.41 17.39
N LEU A 43 4.38 -11.54 17.16
CA LEU A 43 5.79 -11.90 17.38
C LEU A 43 6.07 -12.27 18.84
N GLY A 44 5.45 -11.57 19.79
CA GLY A 44 5.53 -11.93 21.21
C GLY A 44 4.98 -13.33 21.48
N SER A 45 3.88 -13.72 20.83
CA SER A 45 3.31 -15.08 20.95
C SER A 45 4.22 -16.17 20.36
N LEU A 46 5.07 -15.82 19.39
CA LEU A 46 6.11 -16.69 18.83
C LEU A 46 7.38 -16.75 19.72
N GLY A 47 7.39 -16.08 20.86
CA GLY A 47 8.52 -16.05 21.80
C GLY A 47 9.53 -14.93 21.54
N ALA A 48 9.23 -13.96 20.68
CA ALA A 48 10.12 -12.81 20.47
C ALA A 48 10.17 -11.92 21.72
N SER A 49 11.37 -11.51 22.11
CA SER A 49 11.54 -10.55 23.22
C SER A 49 11.09 -9.15 22.82
N ALA A 50 10.76 -8.30 23.80
CA ALA A 50 10.38 -6.91 23.55
C ALA A 50 11.44 -6.12 22.76
N LEU A 51 12.73 -6.45 22.97
CA LEU A 51 13.84 -5.86 22.23
C LEU A 51 13.78 -6.24 20.74
N VAL A 52 13.53 -7.52 20.44
CA VAL A 52 13.40 -7.99 19.04
C VAL A 52 12.19 -7.37 18.37
N VAL A 53 11.04 -7.34 19.05
CA VAL A 53 9.81 -6.73 18.52
C VAL A 53 10.02 -5.24 18.22
N GLY A 54 10.61 -4.50 19.16
CA GLY A 54 10.91 -3.08 18.99
C GLY A 54 11.90 -2.82 17.85
N PHE A 55 12.95 -3.64 17.75
CA PHE A 55 13.94 -3.53 16.67
C PHE A 55 13.31 -3.80 15.31
N VAL A 56 12.55 -4.89 15.15
CA VAL A 56 11.91 -5.24 13.87
C VAL A 56 10.90 -4.18 13.44
N ALA A 57 10.05 -3.71 14.36
CA ALA A 57 9.08 -2.66 14.07
C ALA A 57 9.77 -1.35 13.64
N GLY A 58 10.72 -0.86 14.45
CA GLY A 58 11.43 0.38 14.17
C GLY A 58 12.30 0.32 12.91
N PHE A 59 12.98 -0.80 12.69
CA PHE A 59 13.80 -1.00 11.50
C PHE A 59 12.95 -1.14 10.23
N GLY A 60 11.80 -1.81 10.32
CA GLY A 60 10.83 -1.88 9.23
C GLY A 60 10.30 -0.50 8.83
N GLU A 61 9.96 0.34 9.80
CA GLU A 61 9.54 1.73 9.53
C GLU A 61 10.66 2.55 8.87
N LEU A 62 11.89 2.45 9.36
CA LEU A 62 13.05 3.11 8.76
C LEU A 62 13.21 2.71 7.28
N ILE A 63 13.18 1.41 6.98
CA ILE A 63 13.25 0.91 5.60
C ILE A 63 12.10 1.48 4.77
N GLY A 64 10.88 1.46 5.29
CA GLY A 64 9.71 2.03 4.62
C GLY A 64 9.89 3.49 4.25
N TYR A 65 10.39 4.31 5.17
CA TYR A 65 10.66 5.73 4.91
C TYR A 65 11.79 5.94 3.89
N MET A 66 12.87 5.17 3.97
CA MET A 66 13.97 5.23 3.00
C MET A 66 13.49 4.84 1.60
N LEU A 67 12.73 3.75 1.49
CA LEU A 67 12.11 3.33 0.24
C LEU A 67 11.18 4.40 -0.32
N ARG A 68 10.43 5.12 0.54
CA ARG A 68 9.54 6.20 0.07
C ARG A 68 10.31 7.33 -0.60
N ILE A 69 11.46 7.72 -0.06
CA ILE A 69 12.33 8.75 -0.67
C ILE A 69 12.87 8.26 -2.02
N VAL A 70 13.40 7.03 -2.07
CA VAL A 70 14.02 6.47 -3.28
C VAL A 70 12.97 6.23 -4.37
N SER A 71 11.85 5.60 -4.02
CA SER A 71 10.76 5.28 -4.96
C SER A 71 10.07 6.53 -5.49
N GLY A 72 9.81 7.53 -4.64
CA GLY A 72 9.26 8.82 -5.08
C GLY A 72 10.19 9.48 -6.09
N ARG A 73 11.49 9.57 -5.77
CA ARG A 73 12.47 10.17 -6.70
C ARG A 73 12.59 9.39 -8.01
N LEU A 74 12.50 8.06 -7.97
CA LEU A 74 12.53 7.21 -9.15
C LEU A 74 11.26 7.38 -10.01
N ALA A 75 10.08 7.41 -9.38
CA ALA A 75 8.81 7.62 -10.06
C ALA A 75 8.77 8.98 -10.76
N ASP A 76 9.22 10.04 -10.08
CA ASP A 76 9.28 11.39 -10.65
C ASP A 76 10.23 11.48 -11.84
N ARG A 77 11.40 10.82 -11.77
CA ARG A 77 12.37 10.82 -12.88
C ARG A 77 11.91 10.00 -14.09
N THR A 78 11.21 8.90 -13.85
CA THR A 78 10.81 7.97 -14.92
C THR A 78 9.45 8.33 -15.53
N GLY A 79 8.60 9.06 -14.81
CA GLY A 79 7.20 9.33 -15.20
C GLY A 79 6.32 8.08 -15.24
N ARG A 80 6.83 6.93 -14.77
CA ARG A 80 6.18 5.60 -14.89
C ARG A 80 5.55 5.18 -13.55
N TYR A 81 4.55 5.92 -13.11
CA TYR A 81 3.91 5.74 -11.80
C TYR A 81 3.22 4.38 -11.64
N TRP A 82 2.57 3.90 -12.70
CA TRP A 82 1.76 2.68 -12.67
C TRP A 82 2.55 1.42 -12.32
N GLY A 83 3.78 1.29 -12.81
CA GLY A 83 4.62 0.12 -12.48
C GLY A 83 4.94 0.04 -11.00
N GLY A 84 5.28 1.17 -10.38
CA GLY A 84 5.54 1.26 -8.93
C GLY A 84 4.29 0.98 -8.10
N VAL A 85 3.12 1.49 -8.53
CA VAL A 85 1.85 1.23 -7.87
C VAL A 85 1.52 -0.26 -7.85
N PHE A 86 1.56 -0.94 -9.01
CA PHE A 86 1.27 -2.38 -9.08
C PHE A 86 2.26 -3.20 -8.25
N LEU A 87 3.55 -2.87 -8.30
CA LEU A 87 4.56 -3.55 -7.50
C LEU A 87 4.27 -3.39 -5.99
N GLY A 88 3.98 -2.17 -5.53
CA GLY A 88 3.66 -1.89 -4.13
C GLY A 88 2.43 -2.64 -3.64
N TYR A 89 1.34 -2.63 -4.40
CA TYR A 89 0.13 -3.38 -4.06
C TYR A 89 0.36 -4.89 -4.07
N THR A 90 1.15 -5.41 -5.02
CA THR A 90 1.50 -6.84 -5.07
C THR A 90 2.28 -7.26 -3.83
N ILE A 91 3.28 -6.45 -3.42
CA ILE A 91 4.04 -6.71 -2.20
C ILE A 91 3.10 -6.70 -1.00
N ASN A 92 2.23 -5.68 -0.85
CA ASN A 92 1.27 -5.61 0.25
C ASN A 92 0.36 -6.84 0.32
N LEU A 93 -0.16 -7.29 -0.82
CA LEU A 93 -1.04 -8.46 -0.93
C LEU A 93 -0.40 -9.73 -0.39
N PHE A 94 0.91 -9.92 -0.59
CA PHE A 94 1.64 -11.10 -0.13
C PHE A 94 2.21 -10.95 1.28
N SER A 95 2.66 -9.75 1.67
CA SER A 95 3.35 -9.54 2.93
C SER A 95 2.53 -9.93 4.15
N VAL A 96 1.23 -9.64 4.19
CA VAL A 96 0.40 -9.93 5.37
C VAL A 96 0.07 -11.42 5.51
N PRO A 97 -0.41 -12.13 4.47
CA PRO A 97 -0.65 -13.57 4.58
C PRO A 97 0.61 -14.38 4.86
N LEU A 98 1.77 -13.98 4.32
CA LEU A 98 3.04 -14.68 4.54
C LEU A 98 3.56 -14.57 5.97
N LEU A 99 3.10 -13.61 6.78
CA LEU A 99 3.46 -13.55 8.21
C LEU A 99 2.90 -14.72 9.02
N ALA A 100 1.83 -15.36 8.54
CA ALA A 100 1.15 -16.46 9.23
C ALA A 100 1.59 -17.86 8.74
N LEU A 101 2.49 -17.93 7.75
CA LEU A 101 3.08 -19.15 7.20
C LEU A 101 4.39 -19.50 7.91
#